data_AF-A0A3B9G5L1-F1
#
_entry.id   AF-A0A3B9G5L1-F1
#
_cell.length_a   1.000
_cell.length_b   1.000
_cell.length_c   1.000
_cell.angle_alpha   90.00
_cell.angle_beta   90.00
_cell.angle_gamma   90.00
#
_symmetry.space_group_name_H-M   'P 1'
#
loop_
_entity.id
_entity.type
_entity.pdbx_description
1 polymer ?
#
loop_
_entity_poly.entity_id
_entity_poly.type
_entity_poly.pdbx_seq_one_letter_code
_entity_poly.pdbx_strand_id
1 'polypeptide(L)' 'VVGVNAGQIKTGSMSRTDRIAKYNQLMRIEEELGSVAEYKGKKAFYNVKALSAEPAPAPKKAAKRTTKKAAKK' A
#
# COMPACT_ATOMS: atom_id res chain seq x y z
N VAL A 1 -1.79 -4.95 -15.77
CA VAL A 1 -2.18 -3.96 -14.73
C VAL A 1 -0.98 -3.16 -14.25
N VAL A 2 0.05 -3.82 -13.70
CA VAL A 2 1.26 -3.13 -13.20
C VAL A 2 2.01 -2.41 -14.32
N GLY A 3 2.21 -3.04 -15.49
CA GLY A 3 2.97 -2.43 -16.60
C GLY A 3 2.42 -1.11 -17.17
N VAL A 4 1.16 -0.77 -16.91
CA VAL A 4 0.54 0.51 -17.33
C VAL A 4 0.11 1.36 -16.13
N ASN A 5 0.47 0.97 -14.89
CA ASN A 5 0.09 1.65 -13.65
C ASN A 5 -1.43 1.93 -13.54
N ALA A 6 -2.27 0.99 -13.98
CA ALA A 6 -3.73 1.17 -14.05
C ALA A 6 -4.38 1.45 -12.68
N GLY A 7 -3.75 1.05 -11.58
CA GLY A 7 -4.22 1.29 -10.20
C GLY A 7 -5.39 0.42 -9.75
N GLN A 8 -6.11 -0.23 -10.66
CA GLN A 8 -7.23 -1.13 -10.35
C GLN A 8 -7.17 -2.38 -11.22
N ILE A 9 -7.68 -3.49 -10.69
CA ILE A 9 -7.87 -4.75 -11.41
C ILE A 9 -9.17 -5.39 -10.95
N LYS A 10 -9.90 -6.00 -11.90
CA LYS A 10 -11.03 -6.87 -11.58
C LYS A 10 -10.75 -8.24 -12.20
N THR A 11 -10.48 -9.22 -11.35
CA THR A 11 -10.07 -10.57 -11.81
C THR A 11 -10.88 -11.71 -11.16
N GLY A 12 -12.08 -11.39 -10.65
CA GLY A 12 -13.03 -12.35 -10.09
C GLY A 12 -13.01 -12.44 -8.55
N SER A 13 -13.68 -13.45 -8.00
CA SER A 13 -13.70 -13.74 -6.56
C SER A 13 -12.48 -14.58 -6.13
N MET A 14 -12.25 -14.69 -4.82
CA MET A 14 -11.17 -15.46 -4.18
C MET A 14 -11.40 -16.98 -4.21
N SER A 15 -12.02 -17.49 -5.27
CA SER A 15 -12.28 -18.90 -5.47
C SER A 15 -11.94 -19.29 -6.91
N ARG A 16 -11.51 -20.54 -7.07
CA ARG A 16 -10.97 -21.14 -8.30
C ARG A 16 -9.53 -20.70 -8.64
N THR A 17 -8.73 -21.69 -9.01
CA THR A 17 -7.28 -21.57 -9.20
C THR A 17 -6.87 -20.55 -10.26
N ASP A 18 -7.59 -20.48 -11.38
CA ASP A 18 -7.30 -19.53 -12.48
C ASP A 18 -7.28 -18.06 -12.00
N ARG A 19 -8.23 -17.70 -11.12
CA ARG A 19 -8.33 -16.35 -10.56
C ARG A 19 -7.27 -16.10 -9.50
N ILE A 20 -7.06 -17.08 -8.61
CA ILE A 20 -6.04 -17.04 -7.57
C ILE A 20 -4.65 -16.85 -8.19
N ALA A 21 -4.36 -17.49 -9.32
CA ALA A 21 -3.09 -17.32 -10.03
C ALA A 21 -2.80 -15.86 -10.40
N LYS A 22 -3.83 -15.05 -10.72
CA LYS A 22 -3.65 -13.61 -11.00
C LYS A 22 -3.29 -12.83 -9.74
N TYR A 23 -3.91 -13.14 -8.60
CA TYR A 23 -3.56 -12.52 -7.32
C TYR A 23 -2.16 -12.91 -6.86
N ASN A 24 -1.79 -14.19 -6.99
CA ASN A 24 -0.45 -14.67 -6.65
C ASN A 24 0.62 -14.00 -7.50
N GLN A 25 0.33 -13.74 -8.79
CA GLN A 25 1.25 -13.00 -9.63
C GLN A 25 1.43 -11.55 -9.17
N LEU A 26 0.38 -10.91 -8.65
CA LEU A 26 0.51 -9.58 -8.06
C LEU A 26 1.36 -9.60 -6.78
N MET A 27 1.23 -10.62 -5.93
CA MET A 27 2.09 -10.78 -4.75
C MET A 27 3.56 -10.94 -5.16
N ARG A 28 3.85 -11.77 -6.17
CA ARG A 28 5.23 -11.92 -6.68
C ARG A 28 5.79 -10.61 -7.22
N ILE A 29 4.99 -9.85 -7.97
CA ILE A 29 5.42 -8.55 -8.50
C ILE A 29 5.65 -7.55 -7.35
N GLU A 30 4.84 -7.57 -6.29
CA GLU A 30 5.07 -6.75 -5.10
C GLU A 30 6.39 -7.13 -4.41
N GLU A 31 6.64 -8.43 -4.23
CA GLU A 31 7.89 -8.94 -3.66
C GLU A 31 9.12 -8.54 -4.49
N GLU A 32 9.03 -8.63 -5.82
CA GLU A 32 10.10 -8.20 -6.75
C GLU A 32 10.36 -6.69 -6.69
N LEU A 33 9.31 -5.88 -6.52
CA LEU A 33 9.42 -4.42 -6.41
C LEU A 33 9.89 -3.97 -5.01
N GLY A 34 9.60 -4.75 -3.96
CA GLY A 34 10.04 -4.48 -2.60
C GLY A 34 9.69 -3.06 -2.13
N SER A 35 10.70 -2.24 -1.83
CA SER A 35 10.52 -0.90 -1.27
C SER A 35 9.92 0.13 -2.25
N VAL A 36 9.93 -0.15 -3.55
CA VAL A 36 9.34 0.75 -4.57
C VAL A 36 7.90 0.38 -4.92
N ALA A 37 7.36 -0.71 -4.37
CA ALA A 37 5.96 -1.09 -4.56
C ALA A 37 5.02 -0.06 -3.89
N GLU A 38 4.02 0.41 -4.61
CA GLU A 38 3.02 1.37 -4.09
C GLU A 38 1.59 0.86 -4.25
N TYR A 39 0.85 0.78 -3.14
CA TYR A 39 -0.59 0.54 -3.14
C TYR A 39 -1.37 1.85 -2.94
N LYS A 40 -2.00 2.34 -4.00
CA LYS A 40 -2.69 3.64 -4.00
C LYS A 40 -4.03 3.66 -3.26
N GLY A 41 -4.65 2.51 -2.98
CA GLY A 41 -5.94 2.43 -2.28
C GLY A 41 -7.00 3.36 -2.89
N LYS A 42 -7.60 4.25 -2.07
CA LYS A 42 -8.59 5.23 -2.53
C LYS A 42 -8.04 6.22 -3.57
N LYS A 43 -6.73 6.52 -3.55
CA LYS A 43 -6.08 7.40 -4.53
C LYS A 43 -6.02 6.79 -5.93
N ALA A 44 -6.29 5.49 -6.08
CA ALA A 44 -6.44 4.86 -7.38
C ALA A 44 -7.70 5.34 -8.15
N PHE A 45 -8.68 5.94 -7.45
CA PHE A 45 -9.86 6.58 -8.05
C PHE A 45 -9.58 8.05 -8.39
N TYR A 46 -8.54 8.31 -9.19
CA TYR A 46 -8.18 9.66 -9.63
C TYR A 46 -9.27 10.36 -10.46
N ASN A 47 -10.20 9.58 -10.99
CA ASN A 47 -11.36 10.03 -11.75
C ASN A 47 -12.60 10.36 -10.88
N VAL A 48 -12.55 10.12 -9.56
CA VAL A 48 -13.69 10.38 -8.65
C VAL A 48 -13.34 11.50 -7.68
N LYS A 49 -13.87 12.70 -7.92
CA LYS A 49 -13.56 13.92 -7.15
C LYS A 49 -13.80 13.80 -5.64
N ALA A 50 -14.83 13.04 -5.25
CA ALA A 50 -15.17 12.81 -3.84
C ALA A 50 -14.21 11.85 -3.11
N LEU A 51 -13.50 10.99 -3.86
CA LEU A 51 -12.61 9.96 -3.31
C LEU A 51 -11.12 10.25 -3.55
N SER A 52 -10.80 11.14 -4.50
CA SER A 52 -9.43 11.53 -4.84
C SER A 52 -8.80 12.52 -3.86
N ALA A 53 -9.58 13.12 -2.96
CA ALA A 53 -9.11 14.01 -1.90
C ALA A 53 -8.96 13.23 -0.58
N GLU A 54 -7.76 13.16 -0.01
CA GLU A 54 -7.57 12.65 1.35
C GLU A 54 -7.62 13.78 2.39
N PRO A 55 -8.23 13.54 3.58
CA PRO A 55 -7.80 14.26 4.79
C PRO A 55 -6.34 13.91 5.09
N ALA A 56 -5.57 14.92 5.52
CA ALA A 56 -4.14 14.86 5.77
C ALA A 56 -3.69 13.56 6.49
N PRO A 57 -2.50 13.03 6.18
CA PRO A 57 -2.00 11.84 6.86
C PRO A 57 -1.97 12.08 8.37
N ALA A 58 -2.62 11.19 9.13
CA ALA A 58 -2.54 11.19 10.59
C ALA A 58 -1.05 11.19 11.01
N PRO A 59 -0.66 11.99 12.02
CA PRO A 59 0.73 12.10 12.42
C PRO A 59 1.26 10.72 12.81
N LYS A 60 2.30 10.25 12.12
CA LYS A 60 3.10 9.10 12.55
C LYS A 60 3.52 9.40 14.00
N LYS A 61 2.97 8.68 14.99
CA LYS A 61 3.35 8.88 16.40
C LYS A 61 4.86 8.73 16.50
N ALA A 62 5.54 9.84 16.80
CA ALA A 62 6.97 9.83 17.09
C ALA A 62 7.20 8.89 18.28
N ALA A 63 7.96 7.83 18.06
CA ALA A 63 8.45 6.99 19.14
C ALA A 63 9.28 7.89 20.07
N LYS A 64 8.73 8.17 21.26
CA LYS A 64 9.38 8.96 22.31
C LYS A 64 10.60 8.17 22.77
N ARG A 65 11.79 8.43 22.19
CA ARG A 65 13.07 7.98 22.74
C ARG A 65 13.23 8.69 24.09
N THR A 66 12.81 8.02 25.16
CA THR A 66 13.19 8.40 26.52
C THR A 66 14.70 8.29 26.61
N THR A 67 15.38 9.43 26.60
CA THR A 67 16.75 9.52 27.09
C THR A 67 16.71 9.17 28.57
N LYS A 68 17.05 7.92 28.91
CA LYS A 68 17.46 7.60 30.28
C LYS A 68 18.71 8.43 30.54
N LYS A 69 18.51 9.50 31.31
CA LYS A 69 19.51 10.26 32.06
C LYS A 69 20.43 9.27 32.78
N ALA A 70 21.60 9.01 32.22
CA ALA A 70 22.68 8.34 32.95
C ALA A 70 23.33 9.37 33.87
N ALA A 71 23.45 8.98 35.13
CA ALA A 71 23.74 9.81 36.26
C ALA A 71 25.16 10.40 36.21
N LYS A 72 25.24 11.65 36.66
CA LYS A 72 26.41 12.32 37.21
C LYS A 72 26.85 11.59 38.48
N LYS A 73 28.03 10.98 38.47
CA LYS A 73 28.99 10.99 39.59
C LYS A 73 30.36 10.53 39.10
#